data_AF-A0A9P6LJ28-F1
#
_entry.id   AF-A0A9P6LJ28-F1
#
_cell.length_a   1.000
_cell.length_b   1.000
_cell.length_c   1.000
_cell.angle_alpha   90.00
_cell.angle_beta   90.00
_cell.angle_gamma   90.00
#
_symmetry.space_group_name_H-M   'P 1'
#
loop_
_entity.id
_entity.type
_entity.pdbx_description
1 polymer ?
#
loop_
_entity_poly.entity_id
_entity_poly.type
_entity_poly.pdbx_seq_one_letter_code
_entity_poly.pdbx_strand_id
1 'polypeptide(L)'
;MARFRVPFPSLPIPPFLQAVPAPTIRIIALLVTINIAIWIVAGIILHFHPALISPAALSYVLGLRHALDADHISAIDLMTRRLIASGQRPVTVGTFFSLGHSTIVIVTCVVVAATSGALRDRFDGFTRIGNIIGTSVSAAFLLLLCAGNGWVLYKLIRRLRVVLEQERRKTLGQVVEEEDEDAATNLKLEGEGFLANVFRKVFRVVDRPWKMFPLGILFGLGFDTSSEIAILGLSSVHGAQGTSIWLILIFPVLFTAGMCLLDTTDGALMMALYTSKAFSRDQVAILYYSIVLTGITVFVSAFIGIIQVLSLIANVAEPEGSFWDGVDAIGEHFDIIGGSICGVFVVVGLGSVLVYRPWRARMDRQNQERAILVPAEEEALEPAEGPSYGAVTTQEPASKKDAEASERDLRLIQ
;
A
#
# COMPACT_ATOMS: atom_id res chain seq x y z
N MET A 1 -28.51 -2.03 -18.80
CA MET A 1 -27.37 -1.11 -19.02
C MET A 1 -26.33 -1.80 -19.89
N ALA A 2 -26.32 -1.49 -21.18
CA ALA A 2 -25.38 -2.07 -22.15
C ALA A 2 -23.95 -1.59 -21.86
N ARG A 3 -23.01 -2.52 -21.65
CA ARG A 3 -21.60 -2.22 -21.47
C ARG A 3 -21.01 -1.78 -22.82
N PHE A 4 -20.79 -0.48 -22.97
CA PHE A 4 -20.05 0.08 -24.10
C PHE A 4 -18.59 -0.42 -24.02
N ARG A 5 -18.26 -1.49 -24.76
CA ARG A 5 -16.87 -1.91 -24.99
C ARG A 5 -16.39 -1.19 -26.24
N VAL A 6 -15.60 -0.14 -26.05
CA VAL A 6 -14.84 0.49 -27.15
C VAL A 6 -13.79 -0.54 -27.62
N PRO A 7 -13.79 -0.95 -28.91
CA PRO A 7 -12.79 -1.87 -29.43
C PRO A 7 -11.52 -1.09 -29.74
N PHE A 8 -10.60 -1.00 -28.76
CA PHE A 8 -9.24 -0.60 -29.08
C PHE A 8 -8.56 -1.76 -29.83
N PRO A 9 -7.98 -1.55 -31.02
CA PRO A 9 -7.18 -2.57 -31.67
C PRO A 9 -6.04 -2.96 -30.72
N SER A 10 -5.91 -4.26 -30.47
CA SER A 10 -4.88 -4.81 -29.60
C SER A 10 -3.52 -4.60 -30.24
N LEU A 11 -2.87 -3.48 -29.90
CA LEU A 11 -1.46 -3.26 -30.20
C LEU A 11 -0.66 -4.44 -29.63
N PRO A 12 0.31 -5.00 -30.37
CA PRO A 12 1.12 -6.11 -29.89
C PRO A 12 1.89 -5.67 -28.64
N ILE A 13 1.49 -6.22 -27.49
CA ILE A 13 2.11 -5.92 -26.19
C ILE A 13 3.43 -6.71 -26.14
N PRO A 14 4.59 -6.03 -26.06
CA PRO A 14 5.88 -6.71 -25.98
C PRO A 14 5.95 -7.63 -24.74
N PRO A 15 6.73 -8.72 -24.79
CA PRO A 15 6.70 -9.81 -23.81
C PRO A 15 6.98 -9.37 -22.37
N PHE A 16 7.74 -8.28 -22.16
CA PHE A 16 7.99 -7.71 -20.82
C PHE A 16 6.75 -7.06 -20.18
N LEU A 17 5.80 -6.56 -20.98
CA LEU A 17 4.54 -5.96 -20.50
C LEU A 17 3.46 -7.00 -20.20
N GLN A 18 3.62 -8.26 -20.63
CA GLN A 18 2.65 -9.32 -20.34
C GLN A 18 2.62 -9.72 -18.86
N ALA A 19 3.68 -9.41 -18.11
CA ALA A 19 3.74 -9.62 -16.67
C ALA A 19 2.89 -8.61 -15.87
N VAL A 20 2.62 -7.42 -16.43
CA VAL A 20 1.93 -6.31 -15.75
C VAL A 20 0.42 -6.39 -15.98
N PRO A 21 -0.44 -6.20 -14.95
CA PRO A 21 -1.89 -6.23 -15.13
C PRO A 21 -2.38 -5.20 -16.16
N ALA A 22 -3.29 -5.62 -17.05
CA ALA A 22 -3.88 -4.74 -18.06
C ALA A 22 -4.51 -3.43 -17.54
N PRO A 23 -5.10 -3.35 -16.31
CA PRO A 23 -5.53 -2.08 -15.74
C PRO A 23 -4.38 -1.08 -15.52
N THR A 24 -3.20 -1.54 -15.06
CA THR A 24 -2.01 -0.72 -14.84
C THR A 24 -1.48 -0.12 -16.14
N ILE A 25 -1.35 -0.95 -17.18
CA ILE A 25 -0.88 -0.48 -18.50
C ILE A 25 -1.84 0.56 -19.07
N ARG A 26 -3.15 0.34 -18.95
CA ARG A 26 -4.16 1.27 -19.47
C ARG A 26 -4.14 2.63 -18.77
N ILE A 27 -3.99 2.67 -17.44
CA ILE A 27 -3.96 3.95 -16.72
C ILE A 27 -2.69 4.74 -17.03
N ILE A 28 -1.53 4.07 -17.07
CA ILE A 28 -0.25 4.71 -17.43
C ILE A 28 -0.31 5.23 -18.87
N ALA A 29 -0.79 4.42 -19.83
CA ALA A 29 -0.90 4.85 -21.22
C ALA A 29 -1.88 6.04 -21.40
N LEU A 30 -3.01 6.04 -20.69
CA LEU A 30 -3.93 7.17 -20.67
C LEU A 30 -3.24 8.43 -20.14
N LEU A 31 -2.49 8.31 -19.06
CA LEU A 31 -1.83 9.43 -18.40
C LEU A 31 -0.68 10.01 -19.23
N VAL A 32 0.09 9.15 -19.92
CA VAL A 32 1.09 9.58 -20.92
C VAL A 32 0.41 10.33 -22.06
N THR A 33 -0.73 9.84 -22.55
CA THR A 33 -1.50 10.52 -23.61
C THR A 33 -1.98 11.90 -23.17
N ILE A 34 -2.49 12.02 -21.94
CA ILE A 34 -2.90 13.30 -21.35
C ILE A 34 -1.70 14.24 -21.22
N ASN A 35 -0.55 13.75 -20.74
CA ASN A 35 0.67 14.54 -20.63
C ASN A 35 1.13 15.07 -22.00
N ILE A 36 1.11 14.23 -23.04
CA ILE A 36 1.44 14.65 -24.41
C ILE A 36 0.47 15.76 -24.87
N ALA A 37 -0.83 15.60 -24.63
CA ALA A 37 -1.81 16.63 -24.99
C ALA A 37 -1.57 17.96 -24.25
N ILE A 38 -1.28 17.90 -22.94
CA ILE A 38 -0.94 19.08 -22.13
C ILE A 38 0.31 19.78 -22.70
N TRP A 39 1.36 19.02 -23.01
CA TRP A 39 2.59 19.56 -23.59
C TRP A 39 2.41 20.14 -24.99
N ILE A 40 1.53 19.56 -25.82
CA ILE A 40 1.18 20.14 -27.13
C ILE A 40 0.48 21.49 -26.94
N VAL A 41 -0.54 21.55 -26.07
CA VAL A 41 -1.26 22.80 -25.77
C VAL A 41 -0.30 23.85 -25.19
N ALA A 42 0.55 23.45 -24.23
CA ALA A 42 1.57 24.32 -23.66
C ALA A 42 2.54 24.82 -24.74
N GLY A 43 3.04 23.93 -25.62
CA GLY A 43 3.93 24.30 -26.72
C GLY A 43 3.33 25.33 -27.68
N ILE A 44 2.04 25.21 -27.99
CA ILE A 44 1.32 26.20 -28.81
C ILE A 44 1.28 27.56 -28.11
N ILE A 45 0.95 27.61 -26.82
CA ILE A 45 0.89 28.86 -26.04
C ILE A 45 2.29 29.48 -25.90
N LEU A 46 3.29 28.65 -25.56
CA LEU A 46 4.66 29.07 -25.31
C LEU A 46 5.37 29.56 -26.59
N HIS A 47 4.95 29.11 -27.77
CA HIS A 47 5.43 29.65 -29.04
C HIS A 47 5.19 31.16 -29.14
N PHE A 48 4.05 31.65 -28.64
CA PHE A 48 3.72 33.07 -28.60
C PHE A 48 4.30 33.80 -27.37
N HIS A 49 4.73 33.05 -26.35
CA HIS A 49 5.31 33.60 -25.12
C HIS A 49 6.66 32.93 -24.76
N PRO A 50 7.73 33.15 -25.54
CA PRO A 50 9.00 32.43 -25.36
C PRO A 50 9.63 32.62 -23.96
N ALA A 51 9.40 33.76 -23.31
CA ALA A 51 9.88 34.03 -21.96
C ALA A 51 9.33 33.06 -20.89
N LEU A 52 8.20 32.39 -21.17
CA LEU A 52 7.57 31.44 -20.25
C LEU A 52 8.05 30.00 -20.45
N ILE A 53 8.89 29.72 -21.45
CA ILE A 53 9.36 28.36 -21.76
C ILE A 53 10.14 27.77 -20.58
N SER A 54 11.15 28.48 -20.07
CA SER A 54 11.97 28.00 -18.96
C SER A 54 11.16 27.85 -17.67
N PRO A 55 10.34 28.84 -17.25
CA PRO A 55 9.36 28.69 -16.18
C PRO A 55 8.46 27.45 -16.31
N ALA A 56 7.87 27.23 -17.49
CA ALA A 56 6.97 26.11 -17.73
C ALA A 56 7.67 24.75 -17.63
N ALA A 57 8.86 24.62 -18.24
CA ALA A 57 9.68 23.42 -18.13
C ALA A 57 10.10 23.15 -16.67
N LEU A 58 10.49 24.20 -15.95
CA LEU A 58 10.82 24.09 -14.53
C LEU A 58 9.62 23.64 -13.71
N SER A 59 8.42 24.20 -13.92
CA SER A 59 7.21 23.78 -13.22
C SER A 59 6.90 22.29 -13.41
N TYR A 60 7.07 21.76 -14.63
CA TYR A 60 6.90 20.33 -14.88
C TYR A 60 7.92 19.48 -14.11
N VAL A 61 9.19 19.88 -14.12
CA VAL A 61 10.25 19.18 -13.37
C VAL A 61 10.02 19.26 -11.87
N LEU A 62 9.58 20.41 -11.35
CA LEU A 62 9.21 20.56 -9.94
C LEU A 62 8.04 19.64 -9.59
N GLY A 63 7.05 19.48 -10.48
CA GLY A 63 5.96 18.53 -10.28
C GLY A 63 6.42 17.07 -10.23
N LEU A 64 7.36 16.70 -11.10
CA LEU A 64 8.00 15.38 -11.06
C LEU A 64 8.80 15.18 -9.77
N ARG A 65 9.61 16.18 -9.38
CA ARG A 65 10.41 16.15 -8.15
C ARG A 65 9.51 16.00 -6.92
N HIS A 66 8.45 16.78 -6.87
CA HIS A 66 7.48 16.77 -5.77
C HIS A 66 6.80 15.41 -5.59
N ALA A 67 6.45 14.72 -6.68
CA ALA A 67 5.90 13.37 -6.57
C ALA A 67 6.87 12.34 -5.96
N LEU A 68 8.16 12.65 -5.91
CA LEU A 68 9.16 11.82 -5.23
C LEU A 68 9.29 12.16 -3.75
N ASP A 69 8.48 13.07 -3.20
CA ASP A 69 8.48 13.35 -1.77
C ASP A 69 8.04 12.10 -0.99
N ALA A 70 8.73 11.84 0.11
CA ALA A 70 8.65 10.56 0.79
C ALA A 70 7.28 10.31 1.45
N ASP A 71 6.53 11.36 1.75
CA ASP A 71 5.17 11.31 2.29
C ASP A 71 4.14 10.97 1.21
N HIS A 72 4.29 11.46 -0.03
CA HIS A 72 3.50 11.08 -1.19
C HIS A 72 3.61 9.57 -1.46
N ILE A 73 4.84 9.09 -1.64
CA ILE A 73 5.14 7.66 -1.87
C ILE A 73 4.56 6.82 -0.73
N SER A 74 4.84 7.20 0.53
CA SER A 74 4.35 6.48 1.71
C SER A 74 2.82 6.42 1.76
N ALA A 75 2.12 7.53 1.53
CA ALA A 75 0.66 7.57 1.57
C ALA A 75 0.03 6.72 0.46
N ILE A 76 0.55 6.81 -0.76
CA ILE A 76 0.07 6.07 -1.93
C ILE A 76 0.30 4.57 -1.72
N ASP A 77 1.47 4.17 -1.24
CA ASP A 77 1.84 2.79 -0.99
C ASP A 77 0.98 2.12 0.07
N LEU A 78 0.85 2.74 1.25
CA LEU A 78 0.07 2.17 2.33
C LEU A 78 -1.40 2.07 1.97
N MET A 79 -1.92 3.04 1.21
CA MET A 79 -3.30 2.98 0.75
C MET A 79 -3.48 1.88 -0.30
N THR A 80 -2.59 1.81 -1.29
CA THR A 80 -2.61 0.79 -2.34
C THR A 80 -2.57 -0.60 -1.72
N ARG A 81 -1.65 -0.83 -0.77
CA ARG A 81 -1.52 -2.09 -0.06
C ARG A 81 -2.78 -2.45 0.70
N ARG A 82 -3.31 -1.50 1.47
CA ARG A 82 -4.51 -1.71 2.28
C ARG A 82 -5.74 -2.05 1.43
N LEU A 83 -5.92 -1.36 0.31
CA LEU A 83 -7.03 -1.61 -0.61
C LEU A 83 -6.89 -2.97 -1.30
N ILE A 84 -5.67 -3.40 -1.63
CA ILE A 84 -5.39 -4.75 -2.14
C ILE A 84 -5.69 -5.82 -1.09
N ALA A 85 -5.31 -5.59 0.18
CA ALA A 85 -5.65 -6.48 1.28
C ALA A 85 -7.17 -6.59 1.52
N SER A 86 -7.94 -5.58 1.08
CA SER A 86 -9.40 -5.57 1.09
C SER A 86 -10.02 -6.18 -0.19
N GLY A 87 -9.21 -6.81 -1.05
CA GLY A 87 -9.64 -7.46 -2.29
C GLY A 87 -9.85 -6.52 -3.49
N GLN A 88 -9.49 -5.24 -3.38
CA GLN A 88 -9.64 -4.27 -4.46
C GLN A 88 -8.43 -4.26 -5.41
N ARG A 89 -8.60 -3.60 -6.57
CA ARG A 89 -7.55 -3.38 -7.59
C ARG A 89 -7.36 -1.88 -7.82
N PRO A 90 -6.69 -1.17 -6.90
CA PRO A 90 -6.78 0.28 -6.78
C PRO A 90 -5.72 1.00 -7.65
N VAL A 91 -5.87 1.00 -8.97
CA VAL A 91 -4.85 1.59 -9.88
C VAL A 91 -4.85 3.12 -9.97
N THR A 92 -5.81 3.80 -9.35
CA THR A 92 -6.00 5.26 -9.45
C THR A 92 -5.74 6.00 -8.13
N VAL A 93 -5.13 5.35 -7.14
CA VAL A 93 -4.86 5.93 -5.81
C VAL A 93 -4.01 7.19 -5.94
N GLY A 94 -2.87 7.08 -6.62
CA GLY A 94 -1.98 8.22 -6.87
C GLY A 94 -2.62 9.31 -7.71
N THR A 95 -3.46 8.97 -8.69
CA THR A 95 -4.18 9.96 -9.51
C THR A 95 -5.10 10.84 -8.67
N PHE A 96 -5.91 10.25 -7.78
CA PHE A 96 -6.80 11.04 -6.94
C PHE A 96 -6.04 11.84 -5.89
N PHE A 97 -4.98 11.27 -5.33
CA PHE A 97 -4.12 11.95 -4.37
C PHE A 97 -3.47 13.21 -4.99
N SER A 98 -2.75 13.05 -6.09
CA SER A 98 -2.08 14.14 -6.82
C SER A 98 -3.05 15.21 -7.31
N LEU A 99 -4.25 14.85 -7.81
CA LEU A 99 -5.28 15.81 -8.22
C LEU A 99 -5.82 16.61 -7.01
N GLY A 100 -5.99 15.96 -5.86
CA GLY A 100 -6.40 16.61 -4.63
C GLY A 100 -5.36 17.63 -4.16
N HIS A 101 -4.10 17.19 -4.06
CA HIS A 101 -2.97 18.04 -3.70
C HIS A 101 -2.83 19.23 -4.65
N SER A 102 -2.81 18.94 -5.95
CA SER A 102 -2.72 19.94 -7.01
C SER A 102 -3.87 20.96 -7.01
N THR A 103 -5.03 20.62 -6.47
CA THR A 103 -6.14 21.57 -6.34
C THR A 103 -5.74 22.74 -5.44
N ILE A 104 -5.06 22.46 -4.32
CA ILE A 104 -4.55 23.53 -3.44
C ILE A 104 -3.45 24.32 -4.14
N VAL A 105 -2.49 23.65 -4.79
CA VAL A 105 -1.40 24.31 -5.51
C VAL A 105 -1.93 25.26 -6.61
N ILE A 106 -2.92 24.82 -7.40
CA ILE A 106 -3.54 25.68 -8.43
C ILE A 106 -4.20 26.90 -7.78
N VAL A 107 -5.00 26.68 -6.72
CA VAL A 107 -5.70 27.76 -6.02
C VAL A 107 -4.70 28.76 -5.45
N THR A 108 -3.64 28.30 -4.79
CA THR A 108 -2.64 29.19 -4.20
C THR A 108 -1.79 29.88 -5.25
N CYS A 109 -1.43 29.24 -6.37
CA CYS A 109 -0.81 29.91 -7.52
C CYS A 109 -1.66 31.07 -8.03
N VAL A 110 -2.98 30.87 -8.19
CA VAL A 110 -3.90 31.92 -8.63
C VAL A 110 -3.99 33.05 -7.62
N VAL A 111 -4.15 32.72 -6.33
CA VAL A 111 -4.22 33.71 -5.25
C VAL A 111 -2.95 34.54 -5.19
N VAL A 112 -1.78 33.90 -5.19
CA VAL A 112 -0.48 34.58 -5.12
C VAL A 112 -0.25 35.46 -6.35
N ALA A 113 -0.54 34.96 -7.54
CA ALA A 113 -0.41 35.71 -8.78
C ALA A 113 -1.35 36.92 -8.85
N ALA A 114 -2.60 36.77 -8.38
CA ALA A 114 -3.59 37.85 -8.40
C ALA A 114 -3.29 38.96 -7.38
N THR A 115 -2.58 38.62 -6.30
CA THR A 115 -2.38 39.53 -5.17
C THR A 115 -0.99 40.17 -5.14
N SER A 116 -0.20 39.96 -6.19
CA SER A 116 1.19 40.39 -6.35
C SER A 116 1.40 41.85 -5.94
N GLY A 117 1.96 42.05 -4.74
CA GLY A 117 2.35 43.34 -4.16
C GLY A 117 1.54 43.81 -2.95
N ALA A 118 0.26 43.42 -2.80
CA ALA A 118 -0.65 44.06 -1.84
C ALA A 118 -0.96 43.26 -0.56
N LEU A 119 -0.67 41.95 -0.50
CA LEU A 119 -1.03 41.08 0.65
C LEU A 119 0.10 40.13 1.12
N ARG A 120 1.39 40.50 0.98
CA ARG A 120 2.50 39.66 1.47
C ARG A 120 2.30 39.22 2.94
N ASP A 121 1.99 40.17 3.82
CA ASP A 121 1.81 39.90 5.26
C ASP A 121 0.61 38.98 5.59
N ARG A 122 -0.46 39.05 4.78
CA ARG A 122 -1.65 38.18 4.94
C ARG A 122 -1.39 36.78 4.41
N PHE A 123 -0.53 36.67 3.39
CA PHE A 123 -0.16 35.40 2.78
C PHE A 123 0.75 34.60 3.71
N ASP A 124 1.73 35.23 4.37
CA ASP A 124 2.63 34.55 5.30
C ASP A 124 1.87 33.87 6.46
N GLY A 125 0.85 34.55 7.00
CA GLY A 125 -0.04 33.97 8.02
C GLY A 125 -0.88 32.79 7.51
N PHE A 126 -1.36 32.85 6.26
CA PHE A 126 -2.10 31.76 5.64
C PHE A 126 -1.21 30.54 5.40
N THR A 127 0.02 30.75 4.91
CA THR A 127 1.00 29.69 4.69
C THR A 127 1.37 29.00 6.00
N ARG A 128 1.61 29.75 7.09
CA ARG A 128 1.92 29.15 8.40
C ARG A 128 0.77 28.29 8.94
N ILE A 129 -0.47 28.77 8.85
CA ILE A 129 -1.63 28.02 9.31
C ILE A 129 -1.87 26.79 8.44
N GLY A 130 -1.79 26.95 7.11
CA GLY A 130 -1.88 25.87 6.14
C GLY A 130 -0.86 24.78 6.47
N ASN A 131 0.39 25.18 6.68
CA ASN A 131 1.49 24.29 6.99
C ASN A 131 1.23 23.45 8.24
N ILE A 132 0.90 24.09 9.37
CA ILE A 132 0.60 23.39 10.62
C ILE A 132 -0.55 22.38 10.44
N ILE A 133 -1.60 22.77 9.69
CA ILE A 133 -2.75 21.89 9.44
C ILE A 133 -2.32 20.73 8.52
N GLY A 134 -1.64 21.00 7.42
CA GLY A 134 -1.25 19.99 6.43
C GLY A 134 -0.30 18.96 7.00
N THR A 135 0.76 19.40 7.68
CA THR A 135 1.75 18.53 8.32
C THR A 135 1.17 17.70 9.45
N SER A 136 0.35 18.30 10.33
CA SER A 136 -0.27 17.56 11.43
C SER A 136 -1.25 16.50 10.95
N VAL A 137 -2.06 16.82 9.93
CA VAL A 137 -3.01 15.87 9.33
C VAL A 137 -2.26 14.77 8.57
N SER A 138 -1.23 15.12 7.79
CA SER A 138 -0.40 14.15 7.07
C SER A 138 0.29 13.20 8.04
N ALA A 139 0.95 13.73 9.08
CA ALA A 139 1.68 12.94 10.07
C ALA A 139 0.73 11.98 10.81
N ALA A 140 -0.41 12.48 11.26
CA ALA A 140 -1.43 11.66 11.90
C ALA A 140 -1.92 10.55 10.96
N PHE A 141 -2.19 10.88 9.69
CA PHE A 141 -2.69 9.92 8.72
C PHE A 141 -1.66 8.84 8.37
N LEU A 142 -0.41 9.20 8.11
CA LEU A 142 0.68 8.25 7.84
C LEU A 142 0.91 7.32 9.02
N LEU A 143 0.94 7.83 10.25
CA LEU A 143 1.10 7.01 11.45
C LEU A 143 -0.10 6.06 11.66
N LEU A 144 -1.33 6.52 11.40
CA LEU A 144 -2.53 5.69 11.49
C LEU A 144 -2.54 4.58 10.44
N LEU A 145 -2.20 4.91 9.18
CA LEU A 145 -2.08 3.91 8.12
C LEU A 145 -0.95 2.92 8.43
N CYS A 146 0.18 3.41 8.94
CA CYS A 146 1.33 2.61 9.34
C CYS A 146 0.91 1.58 10.39
N ALA A 147 0.22 2.02 11.46
CA ALA A 147 -0.23 1.15 12.52
C ALA A 147 -1.14 0.01 12.00
N GLY A 148 -2.12 0.31 11.14
CA GLY A 148 -2.98 -0.77 10.64
C GLY A 148 -2.41 -1.57 9.47
N ASN A 149 -1.47 -1.05 8.67
CA ASN A 149 -0.68 -1.89 7.77
C ASN A 149 0.28 -2.80 8.57
N GLY A 150 0.79 -2.35 9.72
CA GLY A 150 1.50 -3.19 10.69
C GLY A 150 0.63 -4.31 11.26
N TRP A 151 -0.65 -4.03 11.51
CA TRP A 151 -1.62 -5.07 11.88
C TRP A 151 -1.87 -6.08 10.74
N VAL A 152 -1.97 -5.62 9.49
CA VAL A 152 -2.07 -6.50 8.32
C VAL A 152 -0.82 -7.38 8.20
N LEU A 153 0.37 -6.80 8.37
CA LEU A 153 1.64 -7.52 8.38
C LEU A 153 1.66 -8.61 9.46
N TYR A 154 1.22 -8.29 10.68
CA TYR A 154 1.12 -9.27 11.76
C TYR A 154 0.21 -10.45 11.41
N LYS A 155 -0.97 -10.18 10.83
CA LYS A 155 -1.89 -11.22 10.36
C LYS A 155 -1.28 -12.09 9.25
N LEU A 156 -0.55 -11.48 8.31
CA LEU A 156 0.15 -12.21 7.24
C LEU A 156 1.22 -13.14 7.81
N ILE A 157 2.01 -12.68 8.79
CA ILE A 157 3.04 -13.49 9.46
C ILE A 157 2.41 -14.66 10.21
N ARG A 158 1.29 -14.45 10.92
CA ARG A 158 0.56 -15.55 11.57
C ARG A 158 0.04 -16.57 10.57
N ARG A 159 -0.54 -16.13 9.45
CA ARG A 159 -1.04 -17.02 8.40
C ARG A 159 0.10 -17.82 7.74
N LEU A 160 1.23 -17.19 7.47
CA LEU A 160 2.41 -17.88 6.96
C LEU A 160 2.86 -18.98 7.94
N ARG A 161 2.90 -18.70 9.25
CA ARG A 161 3.20 -19.71 10.27
C ARG A 161 2.24 -20.90 10.24
N VAL A 162 0.94 -20.66 10.13
CA VAL A 162 -0.08 -21.74 10.06
C VAL A 162 0.08 -22.57 8.78
N VAL A 163 0.27 -21.94 7.64
CA VAL A 163 0.44 -22.64 6.35
C VAL A 163 1.71 -23.49 6.37
N LEU A 164 2.81 -22.97 6.92
CA LEU A 164 4.05 -23.72 7.07
C LEU A 164 3.88 -24.91 8.03
N GLU A 165 3.10 -24.75 9.10
CA GLU A 165 2.77 -25.83 10.03
C GLU A 165 1.88 -26.92 9.40
N GLN A 166 0.94 -26.53 8.54
CA GLN A 166 0.11 -27.47 7.77
C GLN A 166 0.93 -28.26 6.74
N GLU A 167 1.81 -27.59 5.98
CA GLU A 167 2.75 -28.27 5.07
C GLU A 167 3.66 -29.23 5.83
N ARG A 168 4.10 -28.85 7.05
CA ARG A 168 4.89 -29.70 7.94
C ARG A 168 4.13 -30.98 8.32
N ARG A 169 2.88 -30.87 8.78
CA ARG A 169 2.05 -32.02 9.16
C ARG A 169 1.78 -32.97 7.98
N LYS A 170 1.50 -32.43 6.79
CA LYS A 170 1.33 -33.25 5.57
C LYS A 170 2.61 -34.01 5.20
N THR A 171 3.78 -33.40 5.38
CA THR A 171 5.07 -34.05 5.08
C THR A 171 5.41 -35.16 6.07
N LEU A 172 4.93 -35.05 7.31
CA LEU A 172 5.10 -36.05 8.38
C LEU A 172 4.16 -37.27 8.24
N GLY A 173 3.33 -37.35 7.21
CA GLY A 173 2.45 -38.49 6.97
C GLY A 173 1.26 -38.62 7.94
N GLN A 174 1.05 -37.64 8.82
CA GLN A 174 -0.16 -37.58 9.64
C GLN A 174 -1.34 -37.22 8.74
N VAL A 175 -2.27 -38.16 8.58
CA VAL A 175 -3.55 -37.96 7.91
C VAL A 175 -4.30 -36.88 8.67
N VAL A 176 -4.26 -35.66 8.15
CA VAL A 176 -5.17 -34.60 8.57
C VAL A 176 -6.46 -34.87 7.81
N GLU A 177 -7.52 -35.24 8.52
CA GLU A 177 -8.87 -35.18 7.96
C GLU A 177 -9.02 -33.81 7.29
N GLU A 178 -9.34 -33.82 6.00
CA GLU A 178 -9.68 -32.60 5.28
C GLU A 178 -10.95 -32.05 5.94
N GLU A 179 -10.79 -31.14 6.91
CA GLU A 179 -11.79 -30.10 7.17
C GLU A 179 -11.79 -29.18 5.95
N ASP A 180 -12.36 -29.71 4.88
CA ASP A 180 -12.74 -29.04 3.66
C ASP A 180 -13.99 -28.18 3.94
N GLU A 181 -13.87 -27.24 4.88
CA GLU A 181 -14.87 -26.19 5.09
C GLU A 181 -14.21 -24.82 5.20
N ASP A 182 -14.18 -24.13 4.05
CA ASP A 182 -14.34 -22.67 3.95
C ASP A 182 -13.29 -21.71 4.55
N ALA A 183 -12.03 -22.14 4.71
CA ALA A 183 -10.93 -21.21 5.08
C ALA A 183 -10.48 -20.27 3.92
N ALA A 184 -10.92 -20.54 2.69
CA ALA A 184 -10.64 -19.69 1.53
C ALA A 184 -11.60 -18.49 1.39
N THR A 185 -12.78 -18.56 2.02
CA THR A 185 -13.91 -17.66 1.72
C THR A 185 -14.18 -16.61 2.81
N ASN A 186 -13.70 -16.81 4.04
CA ASN A 186 -13.86 -15.84 5.12
C ASN A 186 -12.59 -14.99 5.35
N LEU A 187 -12.31 -14.11 4.39
CA LEU A 187 -11.63 -12.83 4.66
C LEU A 187 -12.56 -11.86 5.43
N LYS A 188 -13.43 -12.37 6.30
CA LYS A 188 -14.12 -11.53 7.26
C LYS A 188 -13.06 -11.03 8.23
N LEU A 189 -12.80 -9.73 8.14
CA LEU A 189 -12.02 -8.95 9.08
C LEU A 189 -12.70 -8.92 10.47
N GLU A 190 -13.02 -10.08 11.03
CA GLU A 190 -13.54 -10.27 12.38
C GLU A 190 -12.33 -10.51 13.28
N GLY A 191 -11.66 -9.41 13.62
CA GLY A 191 -10.98 -9.33 14.89
C GLY A 191 -11.93 -8.63 15.84
N GLU A 192 -12.51 -9.36 16.79
CA GLU A 192 -13.24 -8.79 17.92
C GLU A 192 -12.22 -8.10 18.83
N GLY A 193 -12.11 -6.78 18.71
CA GLY A 193 -11.20 -5.99 19.54
C GLY A 193 -11.43 -4.50 19.38
N PHE A 194 -11.24 -3.74 20.46
CA PHE A 194 -11.40 -2.28 20.47
C PHE A 194 -10.52 -1.61 19.40
N LEU A 195 -9.24 -1.99 19.30
CA LEU A 195 -8.32 -1.54 18.26
C LEU A 195 -8.80 -1.88 16.85
N ALA A 196 -9.36 -3.07 16.64
CA ALA A 196 -9.89 -3.48 15.33
C ALA A 196 -11.10 -2.64 14.91
N ASN A 197 -11.94 -2.22 15.87
CA ASN A 197 -13.08 -1.33 15.63
C ASN A 197 -12.65 0.12 15.33
N VAL A 198 -11.67 0.64 16.06
CA VAL A 198 -11.10 1.97 15.81
C VAL A 198 -10.46 2.01 14.43
N PHE A 199 -9.59 1.05 14.13
CA PHE A 199 -8.98 0.94 12.80
C PHE A 199 -10.05 0.80 11.73
N ARG A 200 -11.06 -0.07 11.89
CA ARG A 200 -12.17 -0.23 10.93
C ARG A 200 -12.91 1.09 10.66
N LYS A 201 -13.09 1.96 11.67
CA LYS A 201 -13.77 3.25 11.51
C LYS A 201 -12.91 4.26 10.74
N VAL A 202 -11.64 4.43 11.13
CA VAL A 202 -10.66 5.29 10.42
C VAL A 202 -10.50 4.81 8.97
N PHE A 203 -10.49 3.50 8.77
CA PHE A 203 -10.32 2.86 7.49
C PHE A 203 -11.52 2.87 6.57
N ARG A 204 -12.72 3.10 7.11
CA ARG A 204 -13.91 3.40 6.33
C ARG A 204 -13.86 4.80 5.71
N VAL A 205 -13.05 5.70 6.29
CA VAL A 205 -12.83 7.05 5.76
C VAL A 205 -12.11 6.99 4.41
N VAL A 206 -11.19 6.04 4.19
CA VAL A 206 -10.47 5.89 2.90
C VAL A 206 -10.52 4.43 2.43
N ASP A 207 -11.71 3.96 2.11
CA ASP A 207 -12.00 2.60 1.62
C ASP A 207 -12.07 2.49 0.09
N ARG A 208 -11.95 3.61 -0.63
CA ARG A 208 -12.01 3.68 -2.09
C ARG A 208 -10.91 4.59 -2.63
N PRO A 209 -10.35 4.32 -3.83
CA PRO A 209 -9.30 5.15 -4.42
C PRO A 209 -9.65 6.64 -4.53
N TRP A 210 -10.90 6.99 -4.85
CA TRP A 210 -11.31 8.39 -5.01
C TRP A 210 -11.23 9.21 -3.71
N LYS A 211 -11.31 8.55 -2.55
CA LYS A 211 -11.21 9.21 -1.25
C LYS A 211 -9.80 9.70 -0.92
N MET A 212 -8.81 9.37 -1.76
CA MET A 212 -7.49 10.00 -1.72
C MET A 212 -7.51 11.45 -2.20
N PHE A 213 -8.53 11.89 -2.94
CA PHE A 213 -8.65 13.29 -3.38
C PHE A 213 -8.75 14.27 -2.20
N PRO A 214 -9.70 14.15 -1.26
CA PRO A 214 -9.74 15.03 -0.10
C PRO A 214 -8.50 14.89 0.80
N LEU A 215 -7.88 13.70 0.85
CA LEU A 215 -6.62 13.54 1.56
C LEU A 215 -5.49 14.34 0.88
N GLY A 216 -5.39 14.28 -0.44
CA GLY A 216 -4.43 15.06 -1.22
C GLY A 216 -4.59 16.56 -0.97
N ILE A 217 -5.82 17.07 -0.89
CA ILE A 217 -6.09 18.47 -0.51
C ILE A 217 -5.45 18.80 0.84
N LEU A 218 -5.62 17.91 1.84
CA LEU A 218 -5.06 18.14 3.18
C LEU A 218 -3.53 18.12 3.17
N PHE A 219 -2.92 17.23 2.38
CA PHE A 219 -1.46 17.20 2.20
C PHE A 219 -0.95 18.47 1.50
N GLY A 220 -1.63 18.93 0.44
CA GLY A 220 -1.25 20.15 -0.29
C GLY A 220 -1.41 21.44 0.49
N LEU A 221 -2.03 21.43 1.68
CA LEU A 221 -2.02 22.59 2.58
C LEU A 221 -0.68 22.76 3.31
N GLY A 222 0.17 21.73 3.34
CA GLY A 222 1.43 21.72 4.06
C GLY A 222 2.41 22.83 3.64
N PHE A 223 2.44 23.22 2.35
CA PHE A 223 3.40 24.21 1.81
C PHE A 223 4.86 24.01 2.25
N ASP A 224 5.21 22.80 2.68
CA ASP A 224 6.48 22.48 3.35
C ASP A 224 7.57 22.07 2.38
N THR A 225 7.20 21.92 1.10
CA THR A 225 8.08 21.41 0.07
C THR A 225 8.69 22.57 -0.70
N SER A 226 9.99 22.47 -0.93
CA SER A 226 10.72 23.45 -1.74
C SER A 226 10.13 23.60 -3.15
N SER A 227 9.52 22.53 -3.69
CA SER A 227 8.86 22.51 -5.00
C SER A 227 7.58 23.34 -5.04
N GLU A 228 6.71 23.25 -4.02
CA GLU A 228 5.50 24.09 -3.91
C GLU A 228 5.86 25.56 -3.73
N ILE A 229 6.80 25.87 -2.83
CA ILE A 229 7.23 27.25 -2.59
C ILE A 229 7.84 27.85 -3.87
N ALA A 230 8.63 27.06 -4.61
CA ALA A 230 9.20 27.51 -5.88
C ALA A 230 8.13 27.85 -6.93
N ILE A 231 7.11 27.00 -7.13
CA ILE A 231 6.06 27.29 -8.12
C ILE A 231 5.16 28.46 -7.72
N LEU A 232 4.90 28.64 -6.42
CA LEU A 232 4.24 29.83 -5.89
C LEU A 232 5.07 31.08 -6.12
N GLY A 233 6.39 30.99 -5.93
CA GLY A 233 7.36 32.04 -6.25
C GLY A 233 7.32 32.44 -7.73
N LEU A 234 7.36 31.46 -8.64
CA LEU A 234 7.21 31.70 -10.08
C LEU A 234 5.88 32.40 -10.42
N SER A 235 4.78 31.92 -9.83
CA SER A 235 3.45 32.51 -10.04
C SER A 235 3.37 33.94 -9.52
N SER A 236 4.01 34.22 -8.38
CA SER A 236 4.13 35.56 -7.77
C SER A 236 4.90 36.53 -8.65
N VAL A 237 6.08 36.11 -9.12
CA VAL A 237 6.96 36.94 -9.95
C VAL A 237 6.28 37.30 -11.27
N HIS A 238 5.66 36.32 -11.94
CA HIS A 238 4.96 36.58 -13.19
C HIS A 238 3.66 37.37 -12.99
N GLY A 239 2.97 37.20 -11.86
CA GLY A 239 1.85 38.05 -11.45
C GLY A 239 2.28 39.51 -11.29
N ALA A 240 3.40 39.76 -10.60
CA ALA A 240 3.95 41.09 -10.40
C ALA A 240 4.41 41.77 -11.70
N GLN A 241 4.82 40.98 -12.71
CA GLN A 241 5.16 41.47 -14.06
C GLN A 241 3.92 41.82 -14.91
N GLY A 242 2.70 41.63 -14.39
CA GLY A 242 1.46 41.87 -15.13
C GLY A 242 1.11 40.79 -16.15
N THR A 243 1.69 39.59 -16.02
CA THR A 243 1.34 38.44 -16.87
C THR A 243 -0.11 38.06 -16.64
N SER A 244 -0.85 37.73 -17.70
CA SER A 244 -2.24 37.30 -17.57
C SER A 244 -2.36 36.07 -16.67
N ILE A 245 -3.34 36.06 -15.76
CA ILE A 245 -3.61 34.93 -14.86
C ILE A 245 -3.79 33.61 -15.62
N TRP A 246 -4.36 33.67 -16.83
CA TRP A 246 -4.57 32.53 -17.72
C TRP A 246 -3.26 31.93 -18.23
N LEU A 247 -2.23 32.76 -18.43
CA LEU A 247 -0.90 32.28 -18.80
C LEU A 247 -0.17 31.73 -17.59
N ILE A 248 -0.33 32.33 -16.40
CA ILE A 248 0.28 31.84 -15.16
C ILE A 248 -0.23 30.44 -14.79
N LEU A 249 -1.50 30.14 -15.10
CA LEU A 249 -2.09 28.80 -14.90
C LEU A 249 -1.35 27.67 -15.65
N ILE A 250 -0.52 27.97 -16.65
CA ILE A 250 0.30 26.96 -17.31
C ILE A 250 1.26 26.28 -16.33
N PHE A 251 1.76 27.01 -15.32
CA PHE A 251 2.71 26.51 -14.34
C PHE A 251 2.10 25.42 -13.45
N PRO A 252 1.03 25.68 -12.68
CA PRO A 252 0.45 24.65 -11.83
C PRO A 252 -0.15 23.51 -12.65
N VAL A 253 -0.66 23.75 -13.86
CA VAL A 253 -1.13 22.65 -14.74
C VAL A 253 0.01 21.70 -15.14
N LEU A 254 1.17 22.22 -15.52
CA LEU A 254 2.34 21.39 -15.86
C LEU A 254 2.92 20.69 -14.63
N PHE A 255 2.94 21.36 -13.47
CA PHE A 255 3.30 20.76 -12.20
C PHE A 255 2.37 19.59 -11.83
N THR A 256 1.05 19.79 -11.93
CA THR A 256 0.05 18.73 -11.74
C THR A 256 0.25 17.59 -12.72
N ALA A 257 0.55 17.87 -13.98
CA ALA A 257 0.77 16.85 -15.00
C ALA A 257 1.97 15.94 -14.65
N GLY A 258 3.09 16.56 -14.24
CA GLY A 258 4.29 15.86 -13.78
C GLY A 258 4.03 15.04 -12.51
N MET A 259 3.41 15.65 -11.49
CA MET A 259 3.11 14.96 -10.23
C MET A 259 2.16 13.78 -10.45
N CYS A 260 1.06 13.99 -11.18
CA CYS A 260 0.09 12.94 -11.48
C CYS A 260 0.77 11.75 -12.17
N LEU A 261 1.70 12.02 -13.09
CA LEU A 261 2.42 10.98 -13.84
C LEU A 261 3.14 10.02 -12.91
N LEU A 262 3.95 10.53 -11.99
CA LEU A 262 4.75 9.71 -11.08
C LEU A 262 3.90 9.09 -9.97
N ASP A 263 3.05 9.86 -9.28
CA ASP A 263 2.18 9.35 -8.22
C ASP A 263 1.27 8.21 -8.72
N THR A 264 0.70 8.37 -9.92
CA THR A 264 -0.14 7.31 -10.51
C THR A 264 0.69 6.12 -10.94
N THR A 265 1.88 6.34 -11.50
CA THR A 265 2.77 5.26 -11.93
C THR A 265 3.22 4.43 -10.73
N ASP A 266 3.60 5.08 -9.63
CA ASP A 266 3.97 4.46 -8.37
C ASP A 266 2.86 3.52 -7.85
N GLY A 267 1.66 4.06 -7.59
CA GLY A 267 0.54 3.25 -7.12
C GLY A 267 0.12 2.13 -8.09
N ALA A 268 0.21 2.37 -9.39
CA ALA A 268 -0.15 1.37 -10.40
C ALA A 268 0.90 0.26 -10.55
N LEU A 269 2.19 0.59 -10.42
CA LEU A 269 3.30 -0.37 -10.38
C LEU A 269 3.26 -1.17 -9.08
N MET A 270 2.97 -0.53 -7.96
CA MET A 270 2.82 -1.22 -6.68
C MET A 270 1.67 -2.22 -6.73
N MET A 271 0.51 -1.82 -7.27
CA MET A 271 -0.58 -2.76 -7.55
C MET A 271 -0.15 -3.92 -8.45
N ALA A 272 0.65 -3.64 -9.48
CA ALA A 272 1.18 -4.65 -10.37
C ALA A 272 2.08 -5.65 -9.64
N LEU A 273 3.03 -5.18 -8.80
CA LEU A 273 3.92 -6.05 -8.02
C LEU A 273 3.12 -7.00 -7.11
N TYR A 274 2.00 -6.55 -6.55
CA TYR A 274 1.14 -7.39 -5.70
C TYR A 274 0.19 -8.33 -6.46
N THR A 275 -0.23 -7.95 -7.67
CA THR A 275 -1.25 -8.70 -8.43
C THR A 275 -0.64 -9.63 -9.49
N SER A 276 0.60 -9.36 -9.89
CA SER A 276 1.28 -10.12 -10.94
C SER A 276 1.52 -11.54 -10.48
N LYS A 277 0.69 -12.46 -10.99
CA LYS A 277 0.77 -13.91 -10.82
C LYS A 277 2.01 -14.54 -11.46
N ALA A 278 2.99 -13.73 -11.89
CA ALA A 278 4.12 -14.16 -12.70
C ALA A 278 5.18 -14.97 -11.91
N PHE A 279 5.12 -14.99 -10.57
CA PHE A 279 6.22 -15.53 -9.76
C PHE A 279 5.97 -16.78 -8.90
N SER A 280 4.75 -17.34 -8.80
CA SER A 280 4.57 -18.65 -8.13
C SER A 280 3.12 -19.15 -8.13
N ARG A 281 2.93 -20.44 -8.41
CA ARG A 281 1.69 -21.19 -8.10
C ARG A 281 1.53 -21.47 -6.59
N ASP A 282 2.57 -21.25 -5.79
CA ASP A 282 2.61 -21.63 -4.38
C ASP A 282 2.13 -20.52 -3.44
N GLN A 283 1.25 -20.89 -2.51
CA GLN A 283 0.65 -19.99 -1.52
C GLN A 283 1.69 -19.38 -0.57
N VAL A 284 2.76 -20.11 -0.25
CA VAL A 284 3.83 -19.65 0.66
C VAL A 284 4.65 -18.52 0.05
N ALA A 285 4.96 -18.58 -1.24
CA ALA A 285 5.67 -17.51 -1.95
C ALA A 285 4.87 -16.20 -1.95
N ILE A 286 3.56 -16.28 -2.24
CA ILE A 286 2.66 -15.12 -2.24
C ILE A 286 2.65 -14.45 -0.86
N LEU A 287 2.59 -15.25 0.21
CA LEU A 287 2.62 -14.76 1.59
C LEU A 287 4.00 -14.16 1.94
N TYR A 288 5.11 -14.79 1.55
CA TYR A 288 6.47 -14.31 1.80
C TYR A 288 6.70 -12.94 1.15
N TYR A 289 6.45 -12.80 -0.16
CA TYR A 289 6.63 -11.53 -0.87
C TYR A 289 5.70 -10.45 -0.32
N SER A 290 4.47 -10.82 0.03
CA SER A 290 3.52 -9.93 0.69
C SER A 290 4.03 -9.42 2.04
N ILE A 291 4.67 -10.27 2.85
CA ILE A 291 5.20 -9.90 4.17
C ILE A 291 6.41 -8.98 4.01
N VAL A 292 7.37 -9.35 3.16
CA VAL A 292 8.60 -8.55 2.94
C VAL A 292 8.24 -7.16 2.46
N LEU A 293 7.41 -7.06 1.41
CA LEU A 293 7.04 -5.78 0.82
C LEU A 293 6.24 -4.91 1.80
N THR A 294 5.26 -5.50 2.51
CA THR A 294 4.50 -4.75 3.55
C THR A 294 5.39 -4.33 4.70
N GLY A 295 6.37 -5.15 5.10
CA GLY A 295 7.31 -4.84 6.18
C GLY A 295 8.14 -3.61 5.87
N ILE A 296 8.66 -3.50 4.65
CA ILE A 296 9.43 -2.34 4.20
C ILE A 296 8.54 -1.10 4.14
N THR A 297 7.35 -1.21 3.53
CA THR A 297 6.38 -0.10 3.47
C THR A 297 6.04 0.42 4.87
N VAL A 298 5.76 -0.47 5.84
CA VAL A 298 5.47 -0.07 7.23
C VAL A 298 6.67 0.60 7.88
N PHE A 299 7.88 0.06 7.69
CA PHE A 299 9.11 0.64 8.25
C PHE A 299 9.39 2.04 7.70
N VAL A 300 9.37 2.18 6.38
CA VAL A 300 9.60 3.46 5.69
C VAL A 300 8.58 4.49 6.15
N SER A 301 7.31 4.14 6.20
CA SER A 301 6.28 5.11 6.56
C SER A 301 6.21 5.42 8.05
N ALA A 302 6.67 4.52 8.93
CA ALA A 302 6.94 4.86 10.31
C ALA A 302 8.06 5.91 10.41
N PHE A 303 9.15 5.71 9.67
CA PHE A 303 10.26 6.66 9.61
C PHE A 303 9.78 8.04 9.11
N ILE A 304 9.08 8.08 7.98
CA ILE A 304 8.55 9.34 7.43
C ILE A 304 7.53 10.00 8.35
N GLY A 305 6.61 9.24 8.94
CA GLY A 305 5.64 9.78 9.90
C GLY A 305 6.32 10.39 11.13
N ILE A 306 7.42 9.79 11.62
CA ILE A 306 8.21 10.35 12.73
C ILE A 306 8.89 11.65 12.30
N ILE A 307 9.54 11.67 11.14
CA ILE A 307 10.17 12.90 10.61
C ILE A 307 9.14 14.01 10.49
N GLN A 308 7.94 13.73 9.97
CA GLN A 308 6.90 14.75 9.80
C GLN A 308 6.38 15.31 11.14
N VAL A 309 6.33 14.50 12.20
CA VAL A 309 6.04 14.98 13.56
C VAL A 309 7.18 15.86 14.08
N LEU A 310 8.43 15.49 13.84
CA LEU A 310 9.58 16.30 14.24
C LEU A 310 9.60 17.64 13.49
N SER A 311 9.34 17.64 12.18
CA SER A 311 9.22 18.86 11.37
C SER A 311 8.09 19.77 11.87
N LEU A 312 6.94 19.20 12.26
CA LEU A 312 5.86 19.98 12.88
C LEU A 312 6.30 20.64 14.20
N ILE A 313 7.05 19.92 15.04
CA ILE A 313 7.57 20.48 16.30
C ILE A 313 8.58 21.59 16.01
N ALA A 314 9.49 21.37 15.05
CA ALA A 314 10.46 22.38 14.62
C ALA A 314 9.76 23.67 14.15
N ASN A 315 8.74 23.53 13.29
CA ASN A 315 7.97 24.65 12.74
C ASN A 315 7.15 25.44 13.79
N VAL A 316 6.75 24.82 14.90
CA VAL A 316 5.90 25.46 15.92
C VAL A 316 6.70 26.00 17.09
N ALA A 317 7.70 25.24 17.56
CA ALA A 317 8.45 25.56 18.77
C ALA A 317 9.74 26.34 18.50
N GLU A 318 10.18 26.44 17.23
CA GLU A 318 11.45 27.04 16.79
C GLU A 318 12.63 26.69 17.73
N PRO A 319 12.84 25.40 18.05
CA PRO A 319 13.85 25.00 19.02
C PRO A 319 15.27 25.11 18.45
N GLU A 320 16.19 25.71 19.21
CA GLU A 320 17.59 25.85 18.78
C GLU A 320 18.42 24.59 19.14
N GLY A 321 19.25 24.10 18.21
CA GLY A 321 20.29 23.10 18.48
C GLY A 321 20.59 22.15 17.32
N SER A 322 21.77 21.53 17.35
CA SER A 322 22.28 20.66 16.27
C SER A 322 21.39 19.46 15.88
N PHE A 323 20.50 19.02 16.78
CA PHE A 323 19.50 18.00 16.45
C PHE A 323 18.44 18.54 15.49
N TRP A 324 17.96 19.75 15.73
CA TRP A 324 16.92 20.40 14.93
C TRP A 324 17.46 20.87 13.59
N ASP A 325 18.71 21.35 13.54
CA ASP A 325 19.41 21.62 12.28
C ASP A 325 19.45 20.37 11.37
N GLY A 326 19.59 19.19 11.98
CA GLY A 326 19.54 17.91 11.25
C GLY A 326 18.15 17.54 10.75
N VAL A 327 17.09 17.85 11.51
CA VAL A 327 15.69 17.65 11.09
C VAL A 327 15.33 18.58 9.94
N ASP A 328 15.78 19.84 10.00
CA ASP A 328 15.54 20.82 8.95
C ASP A 328 16.30 20.45 7.66
N ALA A 329 17.56 20.00 7.78
CA ALA A 329 18.34 19.50 6.64
C ALA A 329 17.67 18.29 5.96
N ILE A 330 17.06 17.40 6.74
CA ILE A 330 16.25 16.27 6.24
C ILE A 330 15.03 16.78 5.48
N GLY A 331 14.35 17.82 5.98
CA GLY A 331 13.23 18.47 5.30
C GLY A 331 13.62 19.14 3.98
N GLU A 332 14.80 19.77 3.91
CA GLU A 332 15.30 20.38 2.67
C GLU A 332 15.61 19.35 1.56
N HIS A 333 15.97 18.13 1.95
CA HIS A 333 16.38 17.04 1.06
C HIS A 333 15.35 15.90 1.03
N PHE A 334 14.08 16.22 1.30
CA PHE A 334 13.01 15.23 1.46
C PHE A 334 12.73 14.42 0.18
N ASP A 335 12.95 15.02 -0.98
CA ASP A 335 12.85 14.36 -2.29
C ASP A 335 13.96 13.31 -2.51
N ILE A 336 15.17 13.56 -1.98
CA ILE A 336 16.27 12.58 -2.04
C ILE A 336 15.95 11.37 -1.16
N ILE A 337 15.28 11.60 -0.03
CA ILE A 337 14.82 10.53 0.86
C ILE A 337 13.79 9.67 0.14
N GLY A 338 12.79 10.28 -0.52
CA GLY A 338 11.79 9.52 -1.28
C GLY A 338 12.37 8.80 -2.51
N GLY A 339 13.30 9.42 -3.24
CA GLY A 339 14.05 8.73 -4.31
C GLY A 339 14.86 7.54 -3.78
N SER A 340 15.48 7.67 -2.60
CA SER A 340 16.19 6.58 -1.93
C SER A 340 15.25 5.46 -1.51
N ILE A 341 14.05 5.79 -1.03
CA ILE A 341 12.99 4.83 -0.69
C ILE A 341 12.57 4.03 -1.92
N CYS A 342 12.30 4.67 -3.06
CA CYS A 342 12.01 3.97 -4.31
C CYS A 342 13.14 2.99 -4.69
N GLY A 343 14.41 3.42 -4.55
CA GLY A 343 15.58 2.57 -4.76
C GLY A 343 15.59 1.35 -3.84
N VAL A 344 15.34 1.53 -2.55
CA VAL A 344 15.24 0.44 -1.56
C VAL A 344 14.10 -0.53 -1.92
N PHE A 345 12.95 -0.04 -2.34
CA PHE A 345 11.84 -0.88 -2.79
C PHE A 345 12.22 -1.78 -3.97
N VAL A 346 12.91 -1.22 -4.96
CA VAL A 346 13.40 -2.00 -6.11
C VAL A 346 14.44 -3.02 -5.68
N VAL A 347 15.45 -2.60 -4.90
CA VAL A 347 16.55 -3.47 -4.46
C VAL A 347 16.04 -4.60 -3.59
N VAL A 348 15.20 -4.32 -2.60
CA VAL A 348 14.68 -5.34 -1.68
C VAL A 348 13.60 -6.18 -2.36
N GLY A 349 12.78 -5.58 -3.22
CA GLY A 349 11.81 -6.30 -4.04
C GLY A 349 12.48 -7.36 -4.92
N LEU A 350 13.47 -6.96 -5.72
CA LEU A 350 14.25 -7.88 -6.56
C LEU A 350 15.10 -8.84 -5.73
N GLY A 351 15.74 -8.34 -4.66
CA GLY A 351 16.54 -9.15 -3.74
C GLY A 351 15.72 -10.25 -3.06
N SER A 352 14.47 -9.97 -2.70
CA SER A 352 13.56 -10.97 -2.11
C SER A 352 13.28 -12.13 -3.06
N VAL A 353 13.26 -11.89 -4.38
CA VAL A 353 13.09 -12.94 -5.39
C VAL A 353 14.30 -13.87 -5.42
N LEU A 354 15.51 -13.32 -5.31
CA LEU A 354 16.75 -14.10 -5.24
C LEU A 354 16.87 -14.89 -3.93
N VAL A 355 16.45 -14.29 -2.82
CA VAL A 355 16.52 -14.89 -1.47
C VAL A 355 15.41 -15.94 -1.23
N TYR A 356 14.31 -15.90 -1.98
CA TYR A 356 13.19 -16.83 -1.80
C TYR A 356 13.61 -18.30 -1.93
N ARG A 357 14.34 -18.67 -2.99
CA ARG A 357 14.80 -20.05 -3.22
C ARG A 357 15.68 -20.59 -2.09
N PRO A 358 16.78 -19.92 -1.67
CA PRO A 358 17.62 -20.40 -0.58
C PRO A 358 16.89 -20.39 0.76
N TRP A 359 16.01 -19.43 1.02
CA TRP A 359 15.18 -19.42 2.23
C TRP A 359 14.24 -20.62 2.28
N ARG A 360 13.53 -20.91 1.17
CA ARG A 360 12.64 -22.07 1.06
C ARG A 360 13.39 -23.38 1.24
N ALA A 361 14.53 -23.55 0.56
CA ALA A 361 15.36 -24.74 0.69
C ALA A 361 15.92 -24.94 2.12
N ARG A 362 16.33 -23.87 2.79
CA ARG A 362 16.80 -23.94 4.18
C ARG A 362 15.67 -24.32 5.13
N MET A 363 14.47 -23.82 4.89
CA MET A 363 13.32 -24.12 5.74
C MET A 363 12.82 -25.55 5.53
N ASP A 364 12.80 -26.03 4.29
CA ASP A 364 12.48 -27.43 3.98
C ASP A 364 13.50 -28.37 4.64
N ARG A 365 14.80 -28.01 4.63
CA ARG A 365 15.85 -28.76 5.32
C ARG A 365 15.69 -28.76 6.85
N GLN A 366 15.40 -27.61 7.47
CA GLN A 366 15.13 -27.54 8.91
C GLN A 366 13.87 -28.34 9.31
N ASN A 367 12.86 -28.36 8.46
CA ASN A 367 11.68 -29.17 8.66
C ASN A 367 11.99 -30.67 8.60
N GLN A 368 12.83 -31.10 7.65
CA GLN A 368 13.31 -32.49 7.57
C GLN A 368 14.15 -32.86 8.81
N GLU A 369 15.10 -32.03 9.22
CA GLU A 369 15.95 -32.27 10.40
C GLU A 369 15.11 -32.38 11.69
N ARG A 370 14.07 -31.55 11.86
CA ARG A 370 13.14 -31.64 13.00
C ARG A 370 12.19 -32.83 12.90
N ALA A 371 11.75 -33.20 11.71
CA ALA A 371 10.91 -34.38 11.49
C ALA A 371 11.63 -35.71 11.80
N ILE A 372 12.96 -35.74 11.70
CA ILE A 372 13.79 -36.90 12.07
C ILE A 372 13.99 -37.00 13.59
N LEU A 373 13.82 -35.90 14.34
CA LEU A 373 13.99 -35.87 15.80
C LEU A 373 12.73 -36.28 16.58
N VAL A 374 11.52 -36.09 16.01
CA VAL A 374 10.23 -36.45 16.64
C VAL A 374 10.00 -37.98 16.78
N PRO A 375 10.41 -38.86 15.85
CA PRO A 375 10.26 -40.31 15.99
C PRO A 375 10.95 -40.88 17.23
N ALA A 376 12.05 -40.25 17.68
CA ALA A 376 12.83 -40.72 18.83
C ALA A 376 12.19 -40.40 20.19
N GLU A 377 11.25 -39.43 20.26
CA GLU A 377 10.52 -39.14 21.51
C GLU A 377 9.27 -40.02 21.66
N GLU A 378 8.62 -40.43 20.56
CA GLU A 378 7.47 -41.35 20.61
C GLU A 378 7.89 -42.81 20.82
N GLU A 379 9.03 -43.27 20.28
CA GLU A 379 9.57 -44.62 20.58
C GLU A 379 10.12 -44.75 22.02
N ALA A 380 10.45 -43.64 22.70
CA ALA A 380 10.92 -43.66 24.09
C ALA A 380 9.79 -43.75 25.13
N LEU A 381 8.53 -43.79 24.70
CA LEU A 381 7.33 -43.94 25.50
C LEU A 381 6.62 -45.27 25.22
N GLU A 382 7.37 -46.38 25.11
CA GLU A 382 6.76 -47.69 25.30
C GLU A 382 6.29 -47.85 26.76
N PRO A 383 5.07 -48.36 27.01
CA PRO A 383 4.59 -48.54 28.38
C PRO A 383 5.37 -49.67 29.06
N ALA A 384 6.18 -49.32 30.04
CA ALA A 384 6.75 -50.28 30.99
C ALA A 384 5.63 -51.16 31.58
N GLU A 385 5.87 -52.46 31.58
CA GLU A 385 5.00 -53.52 32.12
C GLU A 385 4.34 -53.10 33.45
N GLY A 386 3.02 -52.93 33.43
CA GLY A 386 2.21 -52.78 34.63
C GLY A 386 1.94 -54.14 35.29
N PRO A 387 1.83 -54.22 36.63
CA PRO A 387 1.75 -55.49 37.34
C PRO A 387 0.45 -56.25 37.06
N SER A 388 0.60 -57.56 36.85
CA SER A 388 -0.44 -58.57 36.71
C SER A 388 -1.52 -58.47 37.81
N TYR A 389 -2.76 -58.16 37.41
CA TYR A 389 -3.96 -58.42 38.21
C TYR A 389 -4.80 -59.54 37.58
N GLY A 390 -4.82 -60.67 38.30
CA GLY A 390 -5.93 -61.62 38.50
C GLY A 390 -6.88 -61.94 37.34
N ALA A 391 -6.79 -63.17 36.85
CA ALA A 391 -7.78 -63.83 36.02
C ALA A 391 -9.20 -63.75 36.62
N VAL A 392 -10.17 -63.34 35.80
CA VAL A 392 -11.59 -63.67 35.98
C VAL A 392 -12.08 -64.36 34.71
N THR A 393 -12.47 -65.61 34.91
CA THR A 393 -12.98 -66.58 33.96
C THR A 393 -14.23 -66.08 33.23
N THR A 394 -14.20 -66.06 31.90
CA THR A 394 -15.42 -65.95 31.06
C THR A 394 -15.84 -67.34 30.62
N GLN A 395 -16.97 -67.82 31.14
CA GLN A 395 -17.70 -68.97 30.60
C GLN A 395 -18.54 -68.51 29.40
N GLU A 396 -18.28 -69.09 28.23
CA GLU A 396 -19.28 -69.22 27.16
C GLU A 396 -20.35 -70.24 27.59
N PRO A 397 -21.60 -70.08 27.11
CA PRO A 397 -22.00 -71.00 26.05
C PRO A 397 -22.94 -70.43 24.98
N ALA A 398 -22.66 -70.87 23.74
CA ALA A 398 -23.55 -71.42 22.72
C ALA A 398 -24.80 -70.65 22.22
N SER A 399 -24.70 -70.29 20.93
CA SER A 399 -25.74 -70.07 19.92
C SER A 399 -27.00 -70.94 20.02
N LYS A 400 -28.16 -70.33 19.73
CA LYS A 400 -29.18 -70.91 18.84
C LYS A 400 -30.03 -69.83 18.16
N LYS A 401 -30.06 -69.93 16.82
CA LYS A 401 -31.08 -69.38 15.92
C LYS A 401 -32.49 -69.83 16.33
N ASP A 402 -33.47 -69.09 15.80
CA ASP A 402 -34.88 -69.50 15.60
C ASP A 402 -35.82 -69.35 16.79
N ALA A 403 -36.22 -68.11 17.10
CA ALA A 403 -37.58 -67.77 17.52
C ALA A 403 -37.78 -66.26 17.43
N GLU A 404 -38.96 -65.83 17.01
CA GLU A 404 -39.50 -64.47 17.17
C GLU A 404 -39.17 -63.45 16.06
N ALA A 405 -39.37 -63.91 14.84
CA ALA A 405 -40.35 -63.25 13.98
C ALA A 405 -41.73 -63.26 14.67
N SER A 406 -42.00 -62.36 15.62
CA SER A 406 -43.35 -62.20 16.20
C SER A 406 -43.54 -60.92 17.04
N GLU A 407 -42.89 -59.80 16.73
CA GLU A 407 -43.13 -58.56 17.52
C GLU A 407 -43.18 -57.26 16.70
N ARG A 408 -43.53 -57.36 15.41
CA ARG A 408 -43.78 -56.19 14.54
C ARG A 408 -45.19 -56.07 13.95
N ASP A 409 -46.13 -56.97 14.28
CA ASP A 409 -47.49 -56.98 13.70
C ASP A 409 -48.66 -56.82 14.69
N LEU A 410 -48.42 -56.33 15.92
CA LEU A 410 -49.49 -56.15 16.93
C LEU A 410 -49.60 -54.72 17.48
N ARG A 411 -49.35 -53.72 16.62
CA ARG A 411 -49.82 -52.34 16.83
C ARG A 411 -50.68 -51.86 15.67
N LEU A 412 -51.68 -52.68 15.33
CA LEU A 412 -52.89 -52.26 14.65
C LEU A 412 -54.04 -53.03 15.32
N ILE A 413 -54.93 -52.28 15.96
CA ILE A 413 -56.22 -52.61 16.59
C ILE A 413 -56.22 -52.30 18.10
N GLN A 414 -57.00 -51.24 18.39
CA GLN A 414 -57.48 -50.67 19.65
C GLN A 414 -56.57 -49.69 20.39
#